data_AF-A0A6I4MU11-F1
#
_entry.id   AF-A0A6I4MU11-F1
#
_cell.length_a   1.000
_cell.length_b   1.000
_cell.length_c   1.000
_cell.angle_alpha   90.00
_cell.angle_beta   90.00
_cell.angle_gamma   90.00
#
_symmetry.space_group_name_H-M   'P 1'
#
loop_
_entity.id
_entity.type
_entity.pdbx_description
1 polymer ?
#
loop_
_entity_poly.entity_id
_entity_poly.type
_entity_poly.pdbx_seq_one_letter_code
_entity_poly.pdbx_strand_id
1 'polypeptide(L)' 'MSEGRLDELNARLGEALLEDGRVYAGTSRYRGMTVFRPAPLNWRTTRADVERLVEVLRELAATLVP' A
#
# COMPACT_ATOMS: atom_id res chain seq x y z
N MET A 1 0.12 17.53 -4.22
CA MET A 1 0.21 17.32 -2.75
C MET A 1 1.66 17.52 -2.35
N SER A 2 1.96 18.02 -1.15
CA SER A 2 3.34 18.09 -0.65
C SER A 2 3.85 16.69 -0.27
N GLU A 3 5.16 16.51 -0.17
CA GLU A 3 5.78 15.24 0.29
C GLU A 3 5.21 14.79 1.64
N GLY A 4 5.10 15.70 2.62
CA GLY A 4 4.51 15.36 3.92
C GLY A 4 3.05 14.89 3.82
N ARG A 5 2.28 15.44 2.87
CA ARG A 5 0.90 15.01 2.65
C ARG A 5 0.82 13.65 1.94
N LEU A 6 1.80 13.33 1.09
CA LEU A 6 1.93 12.00 0.49
C LEU A 6 2.35 10.97 1.54
N ASP A 7 3.24 11.33 2.45
CA ASP A 7 3.65 10.48 3.57
C ASP A 7 2.47 10.15 4.50
N GLU A 8 1.67 11.15 4.86
CA GLU A 8 0.43 10.97 5.63
C GLU A 8 -0.58 10.07 4.89
N LEU A 9 -0.74 10.28 3.59
CA LEU A 9 -1.63 9.45 2.77
C LEU A 9 -1.15 8.00 2.74
N ASN A 10 0.14 7.76 2.51
CA ASN A 10 0.71 6.43 2.47
C ASN A 10 0.62 5.73 3.83
N ALA A 11 0.77 6.46 4.95
CA ALA A 11 0.58 5.91 6.28
C ALA A 11 -0.88 5.45 6.49
N ARG A 12 -1.85 6.33 6.21
CA ARG A 12 -3.29 6.01 6.34
C ARG A 12 -3.71 4.87 5.41
N LEU A 13 -3.21 4.86 4.18
CA LEU A 13 -3.48 3.80 3.21
C LEU A 13 -2.87 2.47 3.67
N GLY A 14 -1.71 2.49 4.33
CA GLY A 14 -1.10 1.32 4.94
C GLY A 14 -1.98 0.68 6.01
N GLU A 15 -2.50 1.49 6.94
CA GLU A 15 -3.44 1.01 7.96
C GLU A 15 -4.73 0.48 7.33
N ALA A 16 -5.32 1.22 6.38
CA ALA A 16 -6.53 0.77 5.67
C ALA A 16 -6.32 -0.54 4.91
N LEU A 17 -5.14 -0.78 4.33
CA LEU A 17 -4.81 -2.04 3.66
C LEU A 17 -4.79 -3.22 4.65
N LEU A 18 -4.23 -3.00 5.85
CA LEU A 18 -4.18 -4.02 6.90
C LEU A 18 -5.57 -4.33 7.45
N GLU A 19 -6.43 -3.32 7.60
CA GLU A 19 -7.83 -3.47 8.02
C GLU A 19 -8.67 -4.19 6.94
N ASP A 20 -8.44 -3.89 5.66
CA ASP A 20 -9.15 -4.50 4.52
C ASP A 20 -8.86 -6.01 4.37
N GLY A 21 -7.60 -6.42 4.54
CA GLY A 21 -7.20 -7.81 4.65
C GLY A 21 -7.27 -8.66 3.37
N ARG A 22 -7.70 -8.12 2.21
CA ARG A 22 -7.72 -8.86 0.93
C ARG A 22 -6.31 -9.19 0.42
N VAL A 23 -5.32 -8.38 0.79
CA VAL A 23 -3.88 -8.54 0.50
C VAL A 23 -3.06 -8.04 1.69
N TYR A 24 -1.79 -8.43 1.78
CA TYR A 24 -0.91 -8.00 2.88
C TYR A 24 0.37 -7.35 2.36
N ALA A 25 0.56 -6.08 2.69
CA ALA A 25 1.82 -5.36 2.52
C ALA A 25 1.95 -4.29 3.61
N GLY A 26 3.16 -4.11 4.14
CA GLY A 26 3.44 -3.03 5.08
C GLY A 26 4.03 -1.80 4.39
N THR A 27 4.13 -0.71 5.14
CA THR A 27 4.95 0.45 4.75
C THR A 27 6.36 0.37 5.35
N SER A 28 7.24 1.25 4.92
CA SER A 28 8.58 1.44 5.47
C SER A 28 9.00 2.90 5.30
N ARG A 29 9.98 3.34 6.09
CA ARG A 29 10.63 4.63 5.88
C ARG A 29 11.84 4.43 4.97
N TYR A 30 11.85 5.10 3.82
CA TYR A 30 12.98 5.09 2.89
C TYR A 30 13.31 6.52 2.50
N ARG A 31 14.55 6.96 2.78
CA ARG A 31 15.02 8.33 2.52
C ARG A 31 14.07 9.41 3.06
N GLY A 32 13.48 9.17 4.23
CA GLY A 32 12.56 10.11 4.84
C GLY A 32 11.16 10.17 4.21
N MET A 33 10.80 9.22 3.34
CA MET A 33 9.45 9.05 2.80
C MET A 33 8.81 7.77 3.34
N THR A 34 7.49 7.78 3.48
CA THR A 34 6.67 6.60 3.80
C THR A 34 6.31 5.91 2.50
N VAL A 35 6.80 4.68 2.30
CA VAL A 35 6.62 3.93 1.06
C VAL A 35 6.01 2.56 1.33
N PHE A 36 5.28 2.01 0.37
CA PHE A 36 4.86 0.61 0.41
C PHE A 36 6.06 -0.30 0.13
N ARG A 37 6.15 -1.40 0.89
CA ARG A 37 7.21 -2.40 0.74
C ARG A 37 6.64 -3.80 0.61
N PRO A 38 5.94 -4.12 -0.49
CA PRO A 38 5.53 -5.50 -0.76
C PRO A 38 6.76 -6.39 -0.97
N ALA A 39 6.72 -7.59 -0.40
CA ALA A 39 7.81 -8.56 -0.47
C ALA A 39 7.24 -9.93 -0.95
N PRO A 40 7.11 -10.14 -2.26
CA PRO A 40 6.62 -11.39 -2.82
C PRO A 40 7.68 -12.50 -2.66
N LEU A 41 7.73 -13.11 -1.49
CA LEU A 41 8.67 -14.18 -1.14
C LEU A 41 8.05 -15.59 -1.26
N ASN A 42 6.72 -15.68 -1.30
CA ASN A 42 6.02 -16.95 -1.44
C ASN A 42 6.11 -17.43 -2.90
N TRP A 43 6.70 -18.61 -3.12
CA TRP A 43 6.88 -19.22 -4.45
C TRP A 43 5.58 -19.47 -5.22
N ARG A 44 4.43 -19.50 -4.53
CA ARG A 44 3.11 -19.62 -5.14
C ARG A 44 2.54 -18.30 -5.65
N THR A 45 3.16 -17.16 -5.30
CA THR A 45 2.72 -15.82 -5.74
C THR A 45 2.81 -15.73 -7.25
N THR A 46 1.70 -15.39 -7.88
CA THR A 46 1.58 -15.21 -9.32
C THR A 46 1.57 -13.72 -9.68
N ARG A 47 1.59 -13.41 -10.98
CA ARG A 47 1.37 -12.04 -11.47
C ARG A 47 0.03 -11.48 -10.99
N ALA A 48 -1.03 -12.28 -11.05
CA ALA A 48 -2.38 -11.85 -10.69
C ALA A 48 -2.46 -11.42 -9.21
N ASP A 49 -1.72 -12.09 -8.32
CA ASP A 49 -1.66 -11.71 -6.90
C ASP A 49 -0.99 -10.33 -6.70
N VAL A 50 0.06 -10.03 -7.47
CA VAL A 50 0.76 -8.73 -7.42
C VAL A 50 -0.11 -7.63 -8.02
N GLU A 51 -0.82 -7.90 -9.11
CA GLU A 51 -1.78 -6.97 -9.70
C GLU A 51 -2.93 -6.67 -8.73
N ARG A 52 -3.43 -7.70 -8.04
CA ARG A 52 -4.48 -7.55 -7.03
C ARG A 52 -4.09 -6.59 -5.91
N LEU A 53 -2.83 -6.61 -5.47
CA LEU A 53 -2.32 -5.63 -4.49
C LEU A 53 -2.48 -4.18 -5.00
N VAL A 54 -2.11 -3.92 -6.26
CA VAL A 54 -2.19 -2.57 -6.85
C VAL A 54 -3.65 -2.12 -7.00
N GLU A 55 -4.54 -3.04 -7.38
CA GLU A 55 -5.98 -2.78 -7.46
C GLU A 55 -6.55 -2.39 -6.10
N VAL A 56 -6.34 -3.20 -5.06
CA VAL A 56 -6.81 -2.92 -3.70
C VAL A 56 -6.29 -1.57 -3.20
N LEU A 57 -4.99 -1.29 -3.41
CA LEU A 57 -4.41 0.00 -3.03
C LEU A 57 -5.11 1.18 -3.72
N ARG A 58 -5.45 1.06 -5.01
CA ARG A 58 -6.16 2.12 -5.76
C ARG A 58 -7.59 2.29 -5.28
N GLU A 59 -8.31 1.19 -5.05
CA GLU A 59 -9.67 1.19 -4.51
C GLU A 59 -9.71 1.91 -3.15
N LEU A 60 -8.82 1.52 -2.22
CA LEU A 60 -8.75 2.12 -0.90
C LEU A 60 -8.30 3.60 -0.96
N ALA A 61 -7.30 3.92 -1.79
CA ALA A 61 -6.82 5.30 -1.95
C ALA A 61 -7.94 6.25 -2.42
N ALA A 62 -8.82 5.79 -3.33
CA ALA A 62 -9.95 6.58 -3.81
C ALA A 62 -10.94 6.98 -2.69
N THR A 63 -10.94 6.27 -1.55
CA THR A 63 -11.76 6.62 -0.38
C THR A 63 -11.06 7.55 0.63
N LEU A 64 -9.74 7.70 0.53
CA LEU A 64 -8.91 8.45 1.49
C LEU A 64 -8.43 9.80 0.96
N VAL A 65 -8.43 9.97 -0.36
CA VAL A 65 -8.15 11.23 -1.04
C VAL A 65 -9.44 12.07 -1.08
N PRO A 66 -9.41 13.35 -0.64
CA PRO A 66 -10.55 14.26 -0.74
C PRO A 66 -11.00 14.55 -2.16
#